data_AF-A0A7V3RNT4-F1
#
_entry.id   AF-A0A7V3RNT4-F1
#
_cell.length_a   1.000
_cell.length_b   1.000
_cell.length_c   1.000
_cell.angle_alpha   90.00
_cell.angle_beta   90.00
_cell.angle_gamma   90.00
#
_symmetry.space_group_name_H-M   'P 1'
#
loop_
_entity.id
_entity.type
_entity.pdbx_description
1 polymer ?
#
loop_
_entity_poly.entity_id
_entity_poly.type
_entity_poly.pdbx_seq_one_letter_code
_entity_poly.pdbx_strand_id
1 'polypeptide(L)'
;MGWTQIIYGVVLILVLLFVAVLYTVRQVAALRRLRAAEEMALEERAYLHGRAWRRLVTSLLLFLLGVMLAAALVYLEAPAQRLAEEQAAKEQQGDTTPLAPEQREFARFYAWFWIFFLLILMAVVFLAALDYWATRRYGIRQHRKIIDDRRAMIEREVSRLRQERNGLS
;
A
#
# COMPACT_ATOMS: atom_id res chain seq x y z
N MET A 1 -7.35 -30.57 -8.73
CA MET A 1 -6.78 -29.22 -8.70
C MET A 1 -5.39 -29.23 -9.31
N GLY A 2 -5.15 -28.40 -10.32
CA GLY A 2 -3.84 -28.33 -10.96
C GLY A 2 -2.83 -27.71 -10.01
N TRP A 3 -1.69 -28.37 -9.78
CA TRP A 3 -0.57 -27.88 -8.98
C TRP A 3 -0.19 -26.42 -9.31
N THR A 4 -0.40 -26.00 -10.55
CA THR A 4 -0.20 -24.64 -11.05
C THR A 4 -1.03 -23.58 -10.33
N GLN A 5 -2.29 -23.85 -9.98
CA GLN A 5 -3.20 -22.87 -9.37
C GLN A 5 -2.78 -22.55 -7.91
N ILE A 6 -2.34 -23.57 -7.17
CA ILE A 6 -1.75 -23.42 -5.84
C ILE A 6 -0.46 -22.61 -5.92
N ILE A 7 0.40 -22.90 -6.91
CA ILE A 7 1.65 -22.16 -7.12
C ILE A 7 1.36 -20.67 -7.39
N TYR A 8 0.39 -20.34 -8.24
CA TYR A 8 0.02 -18.93 -8.50
C TYR A 8 -0.50 -18.23 -7.26
N GLY A 9 -1.34 -18.89 -6.46
CA GLY A 9 -1.84 -18.34 -5.20
C GLY A 9 -0.70 -18.07 -4.20
N VAL A 10 0.20 -19.04 -4.03
CA VAL A 10 1.38 -18.90 -3.14
C VAL A 10 2.31 -17.80 -3.62
N VAL A 11 2.60 -17.73 -4.93
CA VAL A 11 3.43 -16.67 -5.51
C VAL A 11 2.81 -15.30 -5.29
N LEU A 12 1.49 -15.16 -5.49
CA LEU A 12 0.79 -13.90 -5.26
C LEU A 12 0.86 -13.47 -3.78
N ILE A 13 0.66 -14.41 -2.85
CA ILE A 13 0.81 -14.17 -1.41
C ILE A 13 2.24 -13.73 -1.07
N LEU A 14 3.25 -14.41 -1.62
CA LEU A 14 4.66 -14.06 -1.42
C LEU A 14 4.99 -12.68 -1.97
N VAL A 15 4.46 -12.32 -3.15
CA VAL A 15 4.64 -10.98 -3.73
C VAL A 15 3.99 -9.91 -2.86
N LEU A 16 2.77 -10.14 -2.37
CA LEU A 16 2.07 -9.20 -1.49
C LEU A 16 2.81 -9.00 -0.15
N LEU A 17 3.28 -10.10 0.45
CA LEU A 17 4.12 -10.07 1.66
C LEU A 17 5.44 -9.35 1.40
N PHE A 18 6.11 -9.64 0.29
CA PHE A 18 7.37 -9.02 -0.08
C PHE A 18 7.22 -7.51 -0.29
N VAL A 19 6.15 -7.07 -0.96
CA VAL A 19 5.82 -5.66 -1.12
C VAL A 19 5.54 -5.02 0.24
N ALA A 20 4.76 -5.65 1.12
CA ALA A 20 4.49 -5.15 2.45
C ALA A 20 5.80 -4.95 3.25
N VAL A 21 6.68 -5.97 3.27
CA VAL A 21 7.97 -5.93 3.97
C VAL A 21 8.89 -4.85 3.39
N LEU A 22 9.00 -4.76 2.06
CA LEU A 22 9.81 -3.71 1.41
C LEU A 22 9.34 -2.31 1.80
N TYR A 23 8.02 -2.09 1.82
CA TYR A 23 7.45 -0.82 2.24
C TYR A 23 7.75 -0.53 3.71
N THR A 24 7.64 -1.52 4.60
CA THR A 24 7.98 -1.37 6.03
C THR A 24 9.46 -1.05 6.23
N VAL A 25 10.37 -1.73 5.52
CA VAL A 25 11.82 -1.51 5.66
C VAL A 25 12.22 -0.12 5.14
N ARG A 26 11.71 0.30 3.97
CA ARG A 26 11.98 1.66 3.46
C ARG A 26 11.41 2.74 4.38
N GLN A 27 10.28 2.45 5.02
CA GLN A 27 9.61 3.32 5.98
C GLN A 27 10.40 3.48 7.28
N VAL A 28 10.92 2.38 7.83
CA VAL A 28 11.77 2.40 9.03
C VAL A 28 13.11 3.07 8.73
N ALA A 29 13.69 2.83 7.56
CA ALA A 29 14.93 3.50 7.14
C ALA A 29 14.75 5.03 7.00
N ALA A 30 13.62 5.47 6.45
CA ALA A 30 13.29 6.90 6.35
C ALA A 30 13.05 7.54 7.72
N LEU A 31 12.36 6.84 8.63
CA LEU A 31 12.12 7.32 9.99
C LEU A 31 13.40 7.34 10.83
N ARG A 32 14.27 6.33 10.72
CA ARG A 32 15.58 6.33 11.38
C ARG A 32 16.45 7.51 10.92
N ARG A 33 16.41 7.85 9.63
CA ARG A 33 17.13 9.03 9.11
C ARG A 33 16.57 10.36 9.62
N LEU A 34 15.25 10.45 9.83
CA LEU A 34 14.61 11.66 10.36
C LEU A 34 14.74 11.79 11.88
N ARG A 35 14.72 10.67 12.61
CA ARG A 35 14.90 10.66 14.07
C ARG A 35 16.33 11.01 14.49
N ALA A 36 17.30 10.81 13.59
CA ALA A 36 18.66 11.30 13.79
C ALA A 36 18.81 12.84 13.61
N ALA A 37 17.75 13.54 13.15
CA ALA A 37 17.73 14.99 12.95
C ALA A 37 16.85 15.68 14.02
N GLU A 38 17.07 15.33 15.29
CA GLU A 38 16.24 15.59 16.48
C GLU A 38 16.28 17.06 16.98
N GLU A 39 16.03 18.04 16.09
CA GLU A 39 15.85 19.47 16.45
C GLU A 39 14.62 20.10 15.76
N MET A 40 13.60 19.31 15.42
CA MET A 40 12.51 19.75 14.53
C MET A 40 11.20 20.19 15.23
N ALA A 41 10.63 21.29 14.71
CA ALA A 41 9.58 22.14 15.28
C ALA A 41 8.18 21.49 15.39
N LEU A 42 7.32 22.04 16.26
CA LEU A 42 5.96 21.55 16.57
C LEU A 42 5.06 21.32 15.33
N GLU A 43 5.24 22.06 14.24
CA GLU A 43 4.51 21.87 12.98
C GLU A 43 4.80 20.53 12.29
N GLU A 44 6.00 19.96 12.50
CA GLU A 44 6.39 18.67 11.91
C GLU A 44 5.73 17.47 12.60
N ARG A 45 5.31 17.62 13.86
CA ARG A 45 4.64 16.54 14.62
C ARG A 45 3.24 16.21 14.09
N ALA A 46 2.45 17.23 13.74
CA ALA A 46 1.12 17.03 13.16
C ALA A 46 1.20 16.31 11.80
N TYR A 47 2.24 16.62 11.02
CA TYR A 47 2.49 15.97 9.73
C TYR A 47 2.92 14.50 9.90
N LEU A 48 3.75 14.20 10.90
CA LEU A 48 4.17 12.83 11.22
C LEU A 48 3.01 11.95 11.70
N HIS A 49 2.08 12.48 12.50
CA HIS A 49 0.88 11.75 12.92
C HIS A 49 -0.03 11.37 11.75
N GLY A 50 -0.29 12.31 10.83
CA GLY A 50 -1.11 12.03 9.66
C GLY A 50 -0.48 10.99 8.72
N ARG A 51 0.86 10.89 8.70
CA ARG A 51 1.59 9.88 7.93
C ARG A 51 1.59 8.51 8.63
N ALA A 52 1.72 8.48 9.95
CA ALA A 52 1.65 7.26 10.74
C ALA A 52 0.26 6.61 10.67
N TRP A 53 -0.80 7.42 10.79
CA TRP A 53 -2.19 6.94 10.70
C TRP A 53 -2.52 6.33 9.34
N ARG A 54 -2.17 7.03 8.24
CA ARG A 54 -2.36 6.52 6.88
C ARG A 54 -1.67 5.17 6.66
N ARG A 55 -0.46 5.01 7.20
CA ARG A 55 0.30 3.76 7.13
C ARG A 55 -0.32 2.62 7.95
N LEU A 56 -0.85 2.90 9.15
CA LEU A 56 -1.58 1.91 9.94
C LEU A 56 -2.84 1.44 9.22
N VAL A 57 -3.61 2.35 8.62
CA VAL A 57 -4.80 2.01 7.83
C VAL A 57 -4.41 1.12 6.65
N THR A 58 -3.37 1.45 5.89
CA THR A 58 -2.92 0.61 4.77
C THR A 58 -2.47 -0.78 5.22
N SER A 59 -1.68 -0.88 6.30
CA SER A 59 -1.27 -2.18 6.85
C SER A 59 -2.44 -3.02 7.34
N LEU A 60 -3.43 -2.40 7.98
CA LEU A 60 -4.65 -3.07 8.42
C LEU A 60 -5.48 -3.58 7.24
N LEU A 61 -5.65 -2.77 6.20
CA LEU A 61 -6.39 -3.17 4.99
C LEU A 61 -5.68 -4.30 4.23
N LEU A 62 -4.34 -4.27 4.14
CA LEU A 62 -3.56 -5.37 3.56
C LEU A 62 -3.68 -6.66 4.37
N PHE A 63 -3.64 -6.56 5.70
CA PHE A 63 -3.88 -7.70 6.57
C PHE A 63 -5.28 -8.28 6.37
N LEU A 64 -6.30 -7.43 6.32
CA LEU A 64 -7.69 -7.84 6.07
C LEU A 64 -7.83 -8.55 4.72
N LEU A 65 -7.20 -8.04 3.65
CA LEU A 65 -7.17 -8.71 2.35
C LEU A 65 -6.52 -10.09 2.43
N GLY A 66 -5.40 -10.22 3.15
CA GLY A 66 -4.74 -11.51 3.38
C GLY A 66 -5.63 -12.50 4.13
N VAL A 67 -6.32 -12.05 5.17
CA VAL A 67 -7.29 -12.87 5.93
C VAL A 67 -8.46 -13.30 5.04
N MET A 68 -9.03 -12.38 4.25
CA MET A 68 -10.09 -12.71 3.30
C MET A 68 -9.62 -13.76 2.29
N LEU A 69 -8.41 -13.62 1.74
CA LEU A 69 -7.88 -14.56 0.76
C LEU A 69 -7.66 -15.95 1.38
N ALA A 70 -7.13 -16.01 2.60
CA ALA A 70 -6.99 -17.25 3.35
C ALA A 70 -8.35 -17.90 3.62
N ALA A 71 -9.35 -17.11 4.04
CA ALA A 71 -10.70 -17.59 4.25
C ALA A 71 -11.34 -18.10 2.94
N ALA A 72 -11.09 -17.44 1.82
CA ALA A 72 -11.58 -17.86 0.51
C ALA A 72 -11.00 -19.22 0.10
N LEU A 73 -9.69 -19.43 0.29
CA LEU A 73 -9.04 -20.70 0.01
C LEU A 73 -9.55 -21.83 0.92
N VAL A 74 -9.69 -21.57 2.22
CA VAL A 74 -10.09 -22.62 3.18
C VAL A 74 -11.58 -22.97 3.07
N TYR A 75 -12.47 -21.99 2.85
CA TYR A 75 -13.91 -22.19 2.97
C TYR A 75 -14.69 -22.06 1.66
N LEU A 76 -14.25 -21.23 0.71
CA LEU A 76 -15.03 -20.93 -0.50
C LEU A 76 -14.58 -21.76 -1.72
N GLU A 77 -13.32 -22.20 -1.76
CA GLU A 77 -12.76 -22.90 -2.92
C GLU A 77 -13.48 -24.23 -3.20
N ALA A 78 -13.65 -25.08 -2.18
CA ALA A 78 -14.31 -26.38 -2.33
C ALA A 78 -15.78 -26.29 -2.83
N PRO A 79 -16.67 -25.46 -2.24
CA PRO A 79 -18.03 -25.31 -2.76
C PRO A 79 -18.07 -24.61 -4.13
N ALA A 80 -17.18 -23.66 -4.41
CA ALA A 80 -17.09 -23.03 -5.73
C ALA A 80 -16.67 -24.02 -6.82
N GLN A 81 -15.72 -24.91 -6.51
CA GLN A 81 -15.25 -25.96 -7.43
C GLN A 81 -16.38 -26.92 -7.80
N ARG A 82 -17.16 -27.38 -6.81
CA ARG A 82 -18.30 -28.28 -7.02
C ARG A 82 -19.36 -27.64 -7.92
N LEU A 83 -19.69 -26.37 -7.68
CA LEU A 83 -20.65 -25.64 -8.51
C LEU A 83 -20.15 -25.48 -9.96
N ALA A 84 -18.86 -25.22 -10.16
CA ALA A 84 -18.27 -25.11 -11.49
C ALA A 84 -18.29 -26.46 -12.23
N GLU A 85 -17.99 -27.55 -11.56
CA GLU A 85 -18.05 -28.91 -12.11
C GLU A 85 -19.48 -29.32 -12.47
N GLU A 86 -20.46 -29.03 -11.60
CA GLU A 86 -21.88 -29.28 -11.87
C GLU A 86 -22.41 -28.45 -13.05
N GLN A 87 -22.02 -27.18 -13.14
CA GLN A 87 -22.39 -26.35 -14.29
C GLN A 87 -21.76 -26.87 -15.59
N ALA A 88 -20.48 -27.22 -15.58
CA ALA A 88 -19.80 -27.78 -16.75
C ALA A 88 -20.44 -29.10 -17.20
N ALA A 89 -20.85 -29.97 -16.27
CA ALA A 89 -21.54 -31.21 -16.58
C ALA A 89 -22.93 -30.97 -17.19
N LYS A 90 -23.69 -30.00 -16.68
CA LYS A 90 -25.01 -29.60 -17.23
C LYS A 90 -24.88 -28.99 -18.62
N GLU A 91 -23.88 -28.14 -18.83
CA GLU A 91 -23.61 -27.52 -20.13
C GLU A 91 -23.25 -28.57 -21.20
N GLN A 92 -22.44 -29.58 -20.84
CA GLN A 92 -22.13 -30.71 -21.73
C GLN A 92 -23.36 -31.57 -22.06
N GLN A 93 -24.33 -31.64 -21.15
CA GLN A 93 -25.59 -32.35 -21.36
C GLN A 93 -26.62 -31.52 -22.14
N GLY A 94 -26.31 -30.28 -22.50
CA GLY A 94 -27.25 -29.35 -23.16
C GLY A 94 -28.42 -28.94 -22.26
N ASP A 95 -28.29 -29.15 -20.95
CA ASP A 95 -29.32 -28.83 -19.98
C ASP A 95 -29.26 -27.34 -19.60
N THR A 96 -30.33 -26.61 -19.90
CA THR A 96 -30.48 -25.19 -19.57
C THR A 96 -31.24 -24.94 -18.28
N THR A 97 -31.48 -26.00 -17.49
CA THR A 97 -32.22 -25.92 -16.24
C THR A 97 -31.57 -24.87 -15.32
N PRO A 98 -32.36 -23.88 -14.83
CA PRO A 98 -31.83 -22.83 -13.99
C PRO A 98 -31.20 -23.40 -12.70
N LEU A 99 -30.12 -22.75 -12.25
CA LEU A 99 -29.46 -23.04 -10.97
C LEU A 99 -30.48 -23.18 -9.83
N ALA A 100 -30.28 -24.19 -8.99
CA ALA A 100 -31.04 -24.38 -7.77
C ALA A 100 -30.97 -23.12 -6.88
N PRO A 101 -32.03 -22.83 -6.08
CA PRO A 101 -32.09 -21.63 -5.26
C PRO A 101 -30.90 -21.51 -4.30
N GLU A 102 -30.48 -22.61 -3.68
CA GLU A 102 -29.31 -22.66 -2.78
C GLU A 102 -28.00 -22.30 -3.49
N GLN A 103 -27.82 -22.78 -4.73
CA GLN A 103 -26.64 -22.50 -5.54
C GLN A 103 -26.58 -21.02 -5.96
N ARG A 104 -27.74 -20.42 -6.26
CA ARG A 104 -27.84 -18.99 -6.58
C ARG A 104 -27.51 -18.11 -5.37
N GLU A 105 -27.91 -18.50 -4.17
CA GLU A 105 -27.57 -17.77 -2.95
C GLU A 105 -26.07 -17.81 -2.68
N PHE A 106 -25.44 -18.98 -2.78
CA PHE A 106 -23.98 -19.09 -2.66
C PHE A 106 -23.26 -18.26 -3.73
N ALA A 107 -23.68 -18.35 -5.00
CA ALA A 107 -23.07 -17.58 -6.08
C ALA A 107 -23.18 -16.06 -5.84
N ARG A 108 -24.32 -15.59 -5.30
CA ARG A 108 -24.51 -14.18 -4.94
C ARG A 108 -23.61 -13.78 -3.77
N PHE A 109 -23.50 -14.61 -2.73
CA PHE A 109 -22.58 -14.37 -1.61
C PHE A 109 -21.12 -14.32 -2.08
N TYR A 110 -20.71 -15.29 -2.90
CA TYR A 110 -19.39 -15.38 -3.49
C TYR A 110 -19.07 -14.14 -4.34
N ALA A 111 -20.01 -13.69 -5.18
CA ALA A 111 -19.85 -12.47 -5.97
C ALA A 111 -19.69 -11.23 -5.07
N TRP A 112 -20.53 -11.06 -4.04
CA TRP A 112 -20.42 -9.96 -3.10
C TRP A 112 -19.12 -9.96 -2.32
N PHE A 113 -18.64 -11.14 -1.90
CA PHE A 113 -17.37 -11.32 -1.23
C PHE A 113 -16.21 -10.78 -2.09
N TRP A 114 -16.17 -11.13 -3.38
CA TRP A 114 -15.14 -10.64 -4.30
C TRP A 114 -15.29 -9.16 -4.65
N ILE A 115 -16.52 -8.66 -4.81
CA ILE A 115 -16.76 -7.22 -4.97
C ILE A 115 -16.19 -6.46 -3.77
N PHE A 116 -16.47 -6.90 -2.55
CA PHE A 116 -15.97 -6.28 -1.33
C PHE A 116 -14.43 -6.34 -1.25
N PHE A 117 -13.83 -7.48 -1.60
CA PHE A 117 -12.38 -7.63 -1.69
C PHE A 117 -11.76 -6.62 -2.68
N LEU A 118 -12.34 -6.49 -3.88
CA LEU A 118 -11.87 -5.54 -4.90
C LEU A 118 -12.02 -4.09 -4.45
N LEU A 119 -13.11 -3.75 -3.73
CA LEU A 119 -13.29 -2.41 -3.17
C LEU A 119 -12.23 -2.08 -2.13
N ILE A 120 -11.87 -3.03 -1.25
CA ILE A 120 -10.77 -2.85 -0.28
C ILE A 120 -9.44 -2.69 -1.02
N LEU A 121 -9.17 -3.54 -2.02
CA LEU A 121 -7.96 -3.45 -2.83
C LEU A 121 -7.84 -2.09 -3.52
N MET A 122 -8.93 -1.60 -4.11
CA MET A 122 -9.00 -0.28 -4.73
C MET A 122 -8.73 0.83 -3.69
N ALA A 123 -9.28 0.74 -2.49
CA ALA A 123 -9.01 1.69 -1.42
C ALA A 123 -7.52 1.71 -1.02
N VAL A 124 -6.87 0.54 -0.96
CA VAL A 124 -5.42 0.42 -0.71
C VAL A 124 -4.61 1.11 -1.81
N VAL A 125 -4.94 0.86 -3.08
CA VAL A 125 -4.26 1.48 -4.22
C VAL A 125 -4.45 3.00 -4.21
N PHE A 126 -5.66 3.48 -3.91
CA PHE A 126 -5.95 4.91 -3.85
C PHE A 126 -5.20 5.60 -2.69
N LEU A 127 -5.18 4.97 -1.51
CA LEU A 127 -4.38 5.45 -0.37
C LEU A 127 -2.89 5.50 -0.71
N ALA A 128 -2.36 4.50 -1.41
CA ALA A 128 -0.97 4.47 -1.86
C ALA A 128 -0.67 5.58 -2.87
N ALA A 129 -1.58 5.84 -3.83
CA ALA A 129 -1.44 6.92 -4.80
C ALA A 129 -1.46 8.31 -4.12
N LEU A 130 -2.36 8.51 -3.15
CA LEU A 130 -2.41 9.73 -2.35
C LEU A 130 -1.15 9.91 -1.51
N ASP A 131 -0.61 8.85 -0.91
CA ASP A 131 0.63 8.89 -0.13
C ASP A 131 1.83 9.24 -1.01
N TYR A 132 1.90 8.66 -2.22
CA TYR A 132 2.91 8.98 -3.21
C TYR A 132 2.83 10.44 -3.66
N TRP A 133 1.62 10.93 -3.96
CA TRP A 133 1.41 12.31 -4.39
C TRP A 133 1.74 13.32 -3.28
N ALA A 134 1.34 13.04 -2.05
CA ALA A 134 1.69 13.84 -0.88
C ALA A 134 3.22 13.86 -0.70
N THR A 135 3.87 12.70 -0.67
CA THR A 135 5.34 12.61 -0.53
C THR A 135 6.06 13.41 -1.62
N ARG A 136 5.62 13.31 -2.88
CA ARG A 136 6.18 14.06 -4.00
C ARG A 136 6.03 15.58 -3.82
N ARG A 137 4.84 16.05 -3.41
CA ARG A 137 4.57 17.49 -3.24
C ARG A 137 5.36 18.09 -2.08
N TYR A 138 5.53 17.36 -0.98
CA TYR A 138 6.30 17.84 0.18
C TYR A 138 7.81 17.81 -0.07
N GLY A 139 8.32 16.82 -0.81
CA GLY A 139 9.74 16.77 -1.19
C GLY A 139 10.19 18.03 -1.94
N ILE A 140 9.37 18.55 -2.85
CA ILE A 140 9.68 19.76 -3.62
C ILE A 140 9.78 21.00 -2.71
N ARG A 141 8.94 21.11 -1.67
CA ARG A 141 8.96 22.26 -0.75
C ARG A 141 10.17 22.24 0.19
N GLN A 142 10.54 21.07 0.72
CA GLN A 142 11.73 20.97 1.58
C GLN A 142 13.03 21.14 0.78
N HIS A 143 13.09 20.65 -0.47
CA HIS A 143 14.26 20.91 -1.31
C HIS A 143 14.50 22.40 -1.55
N ARG A 144 13.44 23.22 -1.68
CA ARG A 144 13.59 24.67 -1.80
C ARG A 144 14.18 25.29 -0.54
N LYS A 145 13.66 24.94 0.65
CA LYS A 145 14.20 25.43 1.93
C LYS A 145 15.68 25.10 2.11
N ILE A 146 16.11 23.87 1.78
CA ILE A 146 17.52 23.46 1.87
C ILE A 146 18.41 24.26 0.93
N ILE A 147 17.93 24.59 -0.28
CA ILE A 147 18.69 25.40 -1.23
C ILE A 147 18.81 26.85 -0.72
N ASP A 148 17.73 27.41 -0.20
CA ASP A 148 17.70 28.78 0.32
C ASP A 148 18.61 28.92 1.56
N ASP A 149 18.58 27.95 2.49
CA ASP A 149 19.47 27.93 3.65
C ASP A 149 20.95 27.82 3.24
N ARG A 150 21.27 26.97 2.24
CA ARG A 150 22.63 26.86 1.71
C ARG A 150 23.10 28.16 1.07
N ARG A 151 22.22 28.88 0.37
CA ARG A 151 22.53 30.20 -0.20
C ARG A 151 22.79 31.22 0.91
N ALA A 152 21.95 31.27 1.93
CA ALA A 152 22.13 32.16 3.07
C ALA A 152 23.43 31.88 3.83
N MET A 153 23.82 30.60 3.97
CA MET A 153 25.10 30.23 4.59
C MET A 153 26.30 30.72 3.77
N ILE A 154 26.27 30.52 2.44
CA ILE A 154 27.33 30.98 1.54
C ILE A 154 27.45 32.52 1.58
N GLU A 155 26.34 33.25 1.60
CA GLU A 155 26.35 34.72 1.71
C GLU A 155 26.99 35.21 3.02
N ARG A 156 26.76 34.51 4.13
CA ARG A 156 27.41 34.80 5.42
C ARG A 156 28.92 34.53 5.37
N GLU A 157 29.35 33.45 4.73
CA GLU A 157 30.78 33.16 4.57
C GLU A 157 31.47 34.17 3.66
N VAL A 158 30.84 34.55 2.54
CA VAL A 158 31.38 35.56 1.62
C VAL A 158 31.49 36.94 2.28
N SER A 159 30.48 37.35 3.04
CA SER A 159 30.51 38.64 3.77
C SER A 159 31.59 38.65 4.86
N ARG A 160 31.75 37.55 5.60
CA ARG A 160 32.84 37.38 6.58
C ARG A 160 34.22 37.49 5.92
N LEU A 161 34.45 36.76 4.82
CA LEU A 161 35.73 36.79 4.10
C LEU A 161 36.05 38.19 3.54
N ARG A 162 35.04 38.93 3.05
CA ARG A 162 35.24 40.33 2.61
C ARG A 162 35.63 41.24 3.77
N GLN A 163 35.05 41.04 4.94
CA GLN A 163 35.35 41.84 6.13
C GLN A 163 36.76 41.55 6.67
N GLU A 164 37.16 40.27 6.71
CA GLU A 164 38.53 39.86 7.06
C GLU A 164 39.57 40.46 6.09
N ARG A 165 39.28 40.43 4.78
CA ARG A 165 40.18 41.02 3.76
C ARG A 165 40.31 42.54 3.87
N ASN A 166 39.22 43.25 4.15
CA ASN A 166 39.20 44.71 4.18
C ASN A 166 39.61 45.30 5.56
N GLY A 167 39.66 44.50 6.63
CA GLY A 167 40.11 44.91 7.96
C GLY A 167 41.60 44.69 8.23
N LEU A 168 42.34 44.15 7.25
CA LEU A 168 43.78 43.85 7.30
C LEU A 168 44.65 44.91 6.58
N SER A 169 44.09 46.06 6.23
CA SER A 169 44.81 47.21 5.64
C SER A 169 44.75 48.41 6.57
#